data_AF-A0A7T0KGT2-F1
#
_entry.id   AF-A0A7T0KGT2-F1
#
_cell.length_a   1.000
_cell.length_b   1.000
_cell.length_c   1.000
_cell.angle_alpha   90.00
_cell.angle_beta   90.00
_cell.angle_gamma   90.00
#
_symmetry.space_group_name_H-M   'P 1'
#
loop_
_entity.id
_entity.type
_entity.pdbx_description
1 polymer ?
#
loop_
_entity_poly.entity_id
_entity_poly.type
_entity_poly.pdbx_seq_one_letter_code
_entity_poly.pdbx_strand_id
1 'polypeptide(L)'
;MKTMTRRVAAGFAATTLTLGLAACSSDDAKQAQDSAGSVAAEATSAVGDAATAAKDKADEAMGSTANSAENSAENTSGANAEAGETVTIATAAGEAEVPAAFATAIEDQAAQWGIDPQAIMDIHTTDAGSLAVLAEDKLVAFDNESAHSVPVIGKIAQTYLNEGGLDSGLGLPLSPEQVLDQGTGWIQEFAGGSISWLQDAAGEFGPEIEKN
;
A
#
# COMPACT_ATOMS: atom_id res chain seq x y z
N MET A 1 35.81 -7.13 -42.17
CA MET A 1 36.43 -5.78 -42.29
C MET A 1 35.85 -5.04 -43.49
N LYS A 2 34.91 -4.10 -43.28
CA LYS A 2 34.57 -2.96 -44.18
C LYS A 2 33.44 -2.15 -43.47
N THR A 3 33.80 -1.14 -42.68
CA THR A 3 33.68 0.33 -42.91
C THR A 3 32.52 0.98 -42.17
N MET A 4 32.87 1.88 -41.25
CA MET A 4 32.02 2.80 -40.48
C MET A 4 31.23 3.77 -41.36
N THR A 5 30.11 4.30 -40.86
CA THR A 5 29.76 5.74 -41.00
C THR A 5 28.83 6.16 -39.86
N ARG A 6 29.33 7.08 -39.01
CA ARG A 6 28.56 7.84 -38.02
C ARG A 6 27.73 8.92 -38.71
N ARG A 7 26.54 9.24 -38.18
CA ARG A 7 25.95 10.58 -38.29
C ARG A 7 25.42 11.03 -36.93
N VAL A 8 25.95 12.17 -36.50
CA VAL A 8 25.52 12.98 -35.37
C VAL A 8 24.45 13.94 -35.88
N ALA A 9 23.38 14.16 -35.11
CA ALA A 9 22.54 15.34 -35.25
C ALA A 9 22.18 15.85 -33.84
N ALA A 10 22.73 17.02 -33.51
CA ALA A 10 22.37 17.82 -32.36
C ALA A 10 21.06 18.57 -32.64
N GLY A 11 20.25 18.78 -31.60
CA GLY A 11 19.08 19.63 -31.64
C GLY A 11 18.73 20.11 -30.24
N PHE A 12 19.29 21.25 -29.86
CA PHE A 12 18.83 22.05 -28.72
C PHE A 12 17.58 22.83 -29.13
N ALA A 13 16.55 22.85 -28.29
CA ALA A 13 15.55 23.91 -28.30
C ALA A 13 15.13 24.23 -26.86
N ALA A 14 15.30 25.49 -26.49
CA ALA A 14 15.10 26.06 -25.17
C ALA A 14 13.68 26.60 -25.01
N THR A 15 13.18 26.49 -23.77
CA THR A 15 12.30 27.41 -23.01
C THR A 15 11.09 28.08 -23.69
N THR A 16 9.91 27.90 -23.08
CA THR A 16 9.06 29.03 -22.61
C THR A 16 8.17 28.58 -21.45
N LEU A 17 8.44 29.09 -20.23
CA LEU A 17 7.51 29.06 -19.10
C LEU A 17 6.59 30.27 -19.25
N THR A 18 5.29 30.04 -19.46
CA THR A 18 4.31 31.13 -19.56
C THR A 18 3.49 31.20 -18.28
N LEU A 19 3.82 32.17 -17.41
CA LEU A 19 2.93 32.63 -16.33
C LEU A 19 1.94 33.63 -16.93
N GLY A 20 0.64 33.29 -16.90
CA GLY A 20 -0.44 34.22 -17.23
C GLY A 20 -1.23 34.58 -15.98
N LEU A 21 -1.10 35.82 -15.50
CA LEU A 21 -2.04 36.44 -14.57
C LEU A 21 -3.03 37.34 -15.35
N ALA A 22 -4.31 37.11 -15.08
CA ALA A 22 -5.45 38.03 -15.01
C ALA A 22 -5.90 38.85 -16.25
N ALA A 23 -7.19 38.71 -16.63
CA ALA A 23 -8.18 39.81 -16.69
C ALA A 23 -9.60 39.33 -17.02
N CYS A 24 -10.58 39.90 -16.31
CA CYS A 24 -12.01 39.62 -16.23
C CYS A 24 -12.83 39.62 -17.55
N SER A 25 -13.80 38.70 -17.61
CA SER A 25 -15.15 38.98 -18.09
C SER A 25 -16.09 38.93 -16.88
N SER A 26 -16.84 40.00 -16.70
CA SER A 26 -17.76 40.25 -15.60
C SER A 26 -18.98 39.31 -15.66
N ASP A 27 -19.18 38.50 -14.63
CA ASP A 27 -20.44 38.28 -13.88
C ASP A 27 -20.12 37.29 -12.73
N ASP A 28 -20.85 37.38 -11.61
CA ASP A 28 -20.73 36.55 -10.40
C ASP A 28 -19.52 36.76 -9.47
N ALA A 29 -19.53 37.89 -8.76
CA ALA A 29 -18.70 38.12 -7.58
C ALA A 29 -19.51 38.03 -6.28
N LYS A 30 -19.18 37.01 -5.47
CA LYS A 30 -19.22 36.95 -4.00
C LYS A 30 -20.57 37.02 -3.28
N GLN A 31 -21.09 35.85 -2.90
CA GLN A 31 -21.68 35.65 -1.57
C GLN A 31 -21.86 34.17 -1.25
N ALA A 32 -21.06 33.64 -0.32
CA ALA A 32 -21.37 32.39 0.39
C ALA A 32 -20.57 32.38 1.69
N GLN A 33 -20.88 33.33 2.57
CA GLN A 33 -20.67 33.16 4.00
C GLN A 33 -22.05 33.27 4.65
N ASP A 34 -22.39 32.21 5.36
CA ASP A 34 -23.54 32.01 6.27
C ASP A 34 -24.95 31.82 5.68
N SER A 35 -25.48 30.64 5.96
CA SER A 35 -26.85 30.40 6.47
C SER A 35 -26.94 28.96 6.98
N ALA A 36 -27.64 28.58 8.05
CA ALA A 36 -28.28 29.25 9.17
C ALA A 36 -29.00 28.16 9.99
N GLY A 37 -29.18 28.41 11.29
CA GLY A 37 -30.27 27.85 12.11
C GLY A 37 -29.80 26.90 13.21
N SER A 38 -30.10 27.10 14.49
CA SER A 38 -31.06 27.99 15.17
C SER A 38 -30.89 27.74 16.68
N VAL A 39 -30.74 28.71 17.58
CA VAL A 39 -31.71 29.38 18.50
C VAL A 39 -30.87 29.64 19.78
N ALA A 40 -31.01 30.64 20.63
CA ALA A 40 -32.13 31.50 20.97
C ALA A 40 -31.64 32.84 21.56
N ALA A 41 -32.56 33.79 21.44
CA ALA A 41 -32.73 35.10 22.05
C ALA A 41 -32.08 35.42 23.42
N GLU A 42 -31.58 36.65 23.48
CA GLU A 42 -31.81 37.69 24.49
C GLU A 42 -31.40 37.45 25.96
N ALA A 43 -30.45 38.26 26.45
CA ALA A 43 -30.76 39.39 27.34
C ALA A 43 -29.48 40.12 27.79
N THR A 44 -29.55 41.45 27.75
CA THR A 44 -28.57 42.38 28.32
C THR A 44 -28.48 42.24 29.85
N SER A 45 -27.26 42.23 30.42
CA SER A 45 -26.93 42.94 31.66
C SER A 45 -25.44 42.84 31.98
N ALA A 46 -24.81 44.00 32.17
CA ALA A 46 -23.49 44.16 32.75
C ALA A 46 -23.53 43.83 34.25
N VAL A 47 -22.59 43.02 34.75
CA VAL A 47 -22.00 43.12 36.11
C VAL A 47 -20.90 42.06 36.30
N GLY A 48 -19.77 42.48 36.88
CA GLY A 48 -19.10 41.69 37.92
C GLY A 48 -17.89 40.83 37.52
N ASP A 49 -16.71 41.45 37.60
CA ASP A 49 -15.53 40.99 38.35
C ASP A 49 -15.26 39.49 38.61
N ALA A 50 -14.00 39.14 38.32
CA ALA A 50 -13.07 38.37 39.15
C ALA A 50 -13.31 36.87 39.38
N ALA A 51 -12.29 36.11 38.94
CA ALA A 51 -11.67 34.97 39.61
C ALA A 51 -12.56 33.78 40.01
N THR A 52 -12.32 32.61 39.37
CA THR A 52 -12.38 31.20 39.86
C THR A 52 -12.61 30.36 38.59
N ALA A 53 -11.73 29.53 38.05
CA ALA A 53 -11.15 28.34 38.67
C ALA A 53 -9.93 27.90 37.87
N ALA A 54 -8.73 28.34 38.28
CA ALA A 54 -7.55 27.50 38.16
C ALA A 54 -7.35 26.89 39.54
N LYS A 55 -7.06 25.59 39.58
CA LYS A 55 -6.50 24.84 40.72
C LYS A 55 -7.45 23.97 41.53
N ASP A 56 -7.99 22.93 40.90
CA ASP A 56 -8.18 21.68 41.63
C ASP A 56 -7.87 20.44 40.77
N LYS A 57 -7.07 19.55 41.37
CA LYS A 57 -6.72 18.18 40.97
C LYS A 57 -5.48 17.97 40.08
N ALA A 58 -4.33 18.36 40.63
CA ALA A 58 -3.14 17.51 40.55
C ALA A 58 -3.23 16.46 41.69
N ASP A 59 -2.73 15.26 41.43
CA ASP A 59 -2.72 14.05 42.27
C ASP A 59 -4.07 13.31 42.40
N GLU A 60 -4.20 12.24 41.61
CA GLU A 60 -4.65 10.88 41.99
C GLU A 60 -5.05 10.09 40.72
N ALA A 61 -4.09 9.42 40.05
CA ALA A 61 -4.33 8.22 39.23
C ALA A 61 -3.00 7.63 38.71
N MET A 62 -2.33 6.83 39.53
CA MET A 62 -1.42 5.80 39.04
C MET A 62 -2.28 4.60 38.60
N GLY A 63 -2.31 4.28 37.30
CA GLY A 63 -2.90 3.03 36.82
C GLY A 63 -3.48 3.10 35.41
N SER A 64 -2.71 2.55 34.45
CA SER A 64 -3.14 2.05 33.13
C SER A 64 -4.12 2.88 32.31
N THR A 65 -3.59 3.61 31.33
CA THR A 65 -4.29 3.79 30.05
C THR A 65 -3.28 3.62 28.93
N ALA A 66 -3.31 2.43 28.33
CA ALA A 66 -2.86 2.20 26.98
C ALA A 66 -3.61 3.18 26.05
N ASN A 67 -2.86 3.87 25.22
CA ASN A 67 -3.35 4.64 24.08
C ASN A 67 -2.31 4.33 23.00
N SER A 68 -2.47 3.37 22.08
CA SER A 68 -3.68 2.87 21.40
C SER A 68 -4.59 4.01 20.95
N ALA A 69 -4.07 4.80 20.02
CA ALA A 69 -4.84 5.56 19.05
C ALA A 69 -4.00 5.54 17.76
N GLU A 70 -4.25 4.53 16.94
CA GLU A 70 -4.99 4.69 15.68
C GLU A 70 -4.06 5.08 14.55
N ASN A 71 -3.49 4.06 13.91
CA ASN A 71 -3.46 4.08 12.46
C ASN A 71 -4.32 2.92 11.99
N SER A 72 -5.43 3.27 11.33
CA SER A 72 -6.37 2.38 10.70
C SER A 72 -5.64 1.43 9.76
N ALA A 73 -5.47 0.18 10.18
CA ALA A 73 -5.34 -0.95 9.27
C ALA A 73 -6.73 -1.54 9.04
N GLU A 74 -7.65 -0.72 8.52
CA GLU A 74 -8.71 -1.25 7.67
C GLU A 74 -8.06 -1.47 6.31
N ASN A 75 -7.50 -2.65 6.10
CA ASN A 75 -7.34 -3.18 4.76
C ASN A 75 -8.11 -4.49 4.71
N THR A 76 -9.27 -4.41 4.08
CA THR A 76 -10.28 -5.46 3.96
C THR A 76 -9.80 -6.56 3.01
N SER A 77 -8.71 -7.25 3.32
CA SER A 77 -8.35 -8.52 2.67
C SER A 77 -8.71 -9.66 3.63
N GLY A 78 -10.01 -9.87 3.73
CA GLY A 78 -10.62 -10.99 4.44
C GLY A 78 -11.85 -11.44 3.66
N ALA A 79 -11.72 -11.56 2.33
CA ALA A 79 -12.73 -12.22 1.53
C ALA A 79 -12.56 -13.72 1.78
N ASN A 80 -13.34 -14.24 2.74
CA ASN A 80 -13.54 -15.67 2.92
C ASN A 80 -14.16 -16.22 1.64
N ALA A 81 -13.34 -16.81 0.78
CA ALA A 81 -13.77 -17.33 -0.50
C ALA A 81 -13.62 -18.85 -0.52
N GLU A 82 -14.69 -19.55 -0.86
CA GLU A 82 -14.77 -21.00 -0.82
C GLU A 82 -13.67 -21.62 -1.71
N ALA A 83 -12.76 -22.40 -1.12
CA ALA A 83 -11.60 -22.99 -1.80
C ALA A 83 -11.94 -24.15 -2.78
N GLY A 84 -13.21 -24.38 -3.08
CA GLY A 84 -13.68 -25.61 -3.75
C GLY A 84 -13.93 -25.51 -5.25
N GLU A 85 -14.14 -24.32 -5.80
CA GLU A 85 -14.38 -24.13 -7.24
C GLU A 85 -13.11 -23.62 -7.91
N THR A 86 -12.66 -24.27 -8.99
CA THR A 86 -11.48 -23.85 -9.75
C THR A 86 -11.88 -23.09 -11.01
N VAL A 87 -11.03 -22.13 -11.41
CA VAL A 87 -11.19 -21.26 -12.57
C VAL A 87 -9.87 -21.22 -13.32
N THR A 88 -9.93 -21.18 -14.65
CA THR A 88 -8.74 -21.04 -15.50
C THR A 88 -8.44 -19.57 -15.76
N ILE A 89 -7.22 -19.14 -15.47
CA ILE A 89 -6.69 -17.80 -15.75
C ILE A 89 -5.63 -17.91 -16.84
N ALA A 90 -5.73 -17.07 -17.87
CA ALA A 90 -4.70 -16.92 -18.88
C ALA A 90 -3.63 -15.92 -18.40
N THR A 91 -2.36 -16.32 -18.47
CA THR A 91 -1.19 -15.51 -18.11
C THR A 91 -0.21 -15.46 -19.29
N ALA A 92 0.83 -14.62 -19.19
CA ALA A 92 1.90 -14.60 -20.19
C ALA A 92 2.69 -15.92 -20.25
N ALA A 93 2.75 -16.69 -19.15
CA ALA A 93 3.38 -18.01 -19.08
C ALA A 93 2.49 -19.15 -19.60
N GLY A 94 1.18 -18.93 -19.71
CA GLY A 94 0.20 -19.92 -20.15
C GLY A 94 -1.10 -19.88 -19.34
N GLU A 95 -1.93 -20.89 -19.48
CA GLU A 95 -3.16 -21.02 -18.68
C GLU A 95 -2.87 -21.75 -17.36
N ALA A 96 -3.38 -21.21 -16.25
CA ALA A 96 -3.27 -21.79 -14.91
C ALA A 96 -4.66 -22.02 -14.32
N GLU A 97 -4.85 -23.18 -13.68
CA GLU A 97 -6.07 -23.49 -12.94
C GLU A 97 -5.87 -23.13 -11.46
N VAL A 98 -6.73 -22.25 -10.94
CA VAL A 98 -6.63 -21.73 -9.58
C VAL A 98 -7.99 -21.74 -8.88
N PRO A 99 -8.05 -21.73 -7.54
CA PRO A 99 -9.29 -21.51 -6.82
C PRO A 99 -9.97 -20.20 -7.27
N ALA A 100 -11.30 -20.19 -7.40
CA ALA A 100 -12.10 -19.02 -7.75
C ALA A 100 -11.85 -17.87 -6.77
N ALA A 101 -11.70 -18.22 -5.49
CA ALA A 101 -11.24 -17.36 -4.42
C ALA A 101 -9.95 -16.59 -4.76
N PHE A 102 -8.96 -17.31 -5.27
CA PHE A 102 -7.68 -16.72 -5.64
C PHE A 102 -7.81 -15.86 -6.91
N ALA A 103 -8.60 -16.31 -7.90
CA ALA A 103 -8.88 -15.53 -9.09
C ALA A 103 -9.45 -14.15 -8.76
N THR A 104 -10.44 -14.09 -7.87
CA THR A 104 -11.01 -12.82 -7.39
C THR A 104 -9.95 -11.98 -6.65
N ALA A 105 -9.13 -12.58 -5.78
CA ALA A 105 -8.09 -11.85 -5.08
C ALA A 105 -7.04 -11.24 -6.03
N ILE A 106 -6.69 -11.94 -7.11
CA ILE A 106 -5.80 -11.43 -8.16
C ILE A 106 -6.46 -10.25 -8.88
N GLU A 107 -7.72 -10.37 -9.29
CA GLU A 107 -8.46 -9.30 -9.97
C GLU A 107 -8.57 -8.04 -9.10
N ASP A 108 -8.94 -8.22 -7.83
CA ASP A 108 -9.06 -7.13 -6.87
C ASP A 108 -7.71 -6.42 -6.64
N GLN A 109 -6.61 -7.16 -6.51
CA GLN A 109 -5.29 -6.54 -6.34
C GLN A 109 -4.76 -5.92 -7.63
N ALA A 110 -4.97 -6.57 -8.78
CA ALA A 110 -4.62 -6.00 -10.07
C ALA A 110 -5.34 -4.67 -10.29
N ALA A 111 -6.64 -4.60 -9.98
CA ALA A 111 -7.42 -3.37 -10.06
C ALA A 111 -6.88 -2.29 -9.10
N GLN A 112 -6.55 -2.65 -7.86
CA GLN A 112 -5.96 -1.73 -6.88
C GLN A 112 -4.61 -1.17 -7.33
N TRP A 113 -3.79 -1.96 -8.02
CA TRP A 113 -2.49 -1.54 -8.55
C TRP A 113 -2.55 -0.95 -9.96
N GLY A 114 -3.72 -0.93 -10.60
CA GLY A 114 -3.89 -0.48 -11.98
C GLY A 114 -3.19 -1.37 -13.01
N ILE A 115 -3.07 -2.67 -12.72
CA ILE A 115 -2.49 -3.68 -13.60
C ILE A 115 -3.60 -4.27 -14.48
N ASP A 116 -3.32 -4.39 -15.77
CA ASP A 116 -4.21 -5.08 -16.70
C ASP A 116 -4.21 -6.59 -16.39
N PRO A 117 -5.36 -7.27 -16.25
CA PRO A 117 -5.42 -8.71 -16.04
C PRO A 117 -4.67 -9.54 -17.11
N GLN A 118 -4.48 -9.01 -18.32
CA GLN A 118 -3.69 -9.66 -19.38
C GLN A 118 -2.17 -9.49 -19.21
N ALA A 119 -1.73 -8.65 -18.27
CA ALA A 119 -0.32 -8.42 -17.94
C ALA A 119 0.20 -9.35 -16.83
N ILE A 120 -0.65 -10.23 -16.28
CA ILE A 120 -0.22 -11.24 -15.31
C ILE A 120 0.89 -12.08 -15.95
N MET A 121 2.06 -12.07 -15.32
CA MET A 121 3.25 -12.71 -15.86
C MET A 121 3.17 -14.22 -15.72
N ASP A 122 2.86 -14.69 -14.52
CA ASP A 122 2.86 -16.12 -14.19
C ASP A 122 1.97 -16.41 -12.98
N ILE A 123 1.52 -17.67 -12.87
CA ILE A 123 0.85 -18.20 -11.69
C ILE A 123 1.47 -19.55 -11.37
N HIS A 124 2.02 -19.66 -10.17
CA HIS A 124 2.59 -20.89 -9.62
C HIS A 124 1.69 -21.45 -8.53
N THR A 125 1.25 -22.69 -8.68
CA THR A 125 0.34 -23.35 -7.73
C THR A 125 1.00 -24.60 -7.17
N THR A 126 0.92 -24.76 -5.85
CA THR A 126 1.42 -25.90 -5.09
C THR A 126 0.32 -26.44 -4.17
N ASP A 127 0.56 -27.59 -3.51
CA ASP A 127 -0.37 -28.12 -2.51
C ASP A 127 -0.57 -27.15 -1.32
N ALA A 128 0.48 -26.41 -0.95
CA ALA A 128 0.45 -25.50 0.20
C ALA A 128 -0.26 -24.17 -0.12
N GLY A 129 -0.17 -23.69 -1.36
CA GLY A 129 -0.69 -22.39 -1.75
C GLY A 129 -0.44 -22.05 -3.21
N SER A 130 -0.94 -20.89 -3.62
CA SER A 130 -0.83 -20.36 -4.97
C SER A 130 -0.17 -18.98 -4.95
N LEU A 131 0.63 -18.65 -5.97
CA LEU A 131 1.36 -17.39 -6.08
C LEU A 131 1.20 -16.84 -7.49
N ALA A 132 0.62 -15.64 -7.58
CA ALA A 132 0.45 -14.93 -8.83
C ALA A 132 1.48 -13.82 -8.93
N VAL A 133 2.21 -13.80 -10.04
CA VAL A 133 3.19 -12.79 -10.39
C VAL A 133 2.51 -11.81 -11.35
N LEU A 134 1.98 -10.71 -10.81
CA LEU A 134 1.32 -9.69 -11.61
C LEU A 134 2.36 -8.76 -12.27
N ALA A 135 3.44 -8.49 -11.56
CA ALA A 135 4.67 -7.87 -12.06
C ALA A 135 5.87 -8.36 -11.25
N GLU A 136 7.09 -8.03 -11.69
CA GLU A 136 8.34 -8.42 -11.00
C GLU A 136 8.42 -7.96 -9.53
N ASP A 137 7.68 -6.91 -9.17
CA ASP A 137 7.63 -6.32 -7.83
C ASP A 137 6.23 -6.34 -7.21
N LYS A 138 5.30 -7.10 -7.78
CA LYS A 138 3.89 -7.13 -7.33
C LYS A 138 3.33 -8.54 -7.45
N LEU A 139 3.21 -9.20 -6.31
CA LEU A 139 2.78 -10.58 -6.20
C LEU A 139 1.57 -10.68 -5.28
N VAL A 140 0.73 -11.66 -5.53
CA VAL A 140 -0.36 -12.05 -4.62
C VAL A 140 -0.17 -13.52 -4.29
N ALA A 141 0.13 -13.81 -3.03
CA ALA A 141 0.14 -15.18 -2.51
C ALA A 141 -1.24 -15.53 -1.95
N PHE A 142 -1.61 -16.79 -2.02
CA PHE A 142 -2.88 -17.32 -1.54
C PHE A 142 -2.66 -18.64 -0.83
N ASP A 143 -3.16 -18.72 0.39
CA ASP A 143 -3.22 -19.95 1.16
C ASP A 143 -4.48 -20.73 0.74
N ASN A 144 -4.27 -21.92 0.17
CA ASN A 144 -5.36 -22.75 -0.33
C ASN A 144 -6.23 -23.34 0.79
N GLU A 145 -5.72 -23.47 2.02
CA GLU A 145 -6.46 -24.01 3.15
C GLU A 145 -7.29 -22.92 3.85
N SER A 146 -6.69 -21.77 4.12
CA SER A 146 -7.38 -20.67 4.81
C SER A 146 -8.15 -19.73 3.88
N ALA A 147 -7.97 -19.89 2.57
CA ALA A 147 -8.50 -19.02 1.53
C ALA A 147 -8.14 -17.53 1.73
N HIS A 148 -6.95 -17.28 2.28
CA HIS A 148 -6.46 -15.94 2.57
C HIS A 148 -5.38 -15.52 1.56
N SER A 149 -5.52 -14.32 1.01
CA SER A 149 -4.54 -13.74 0.10
C SER A 149 -3.67 -12.70 0.80
N VAL A 150 -2.36 -12.74 0.56
CA VAL A 150 -1.39 -11.78 1.10
C VAL A 150 -0.58 -11.15 -0.04
N PRO A 151 -0.57 -9.81 -0.17
CA PRO A 151 0.29 -9.14 -1.14
C PRO A 151 1.75 -9.18 -0.71
N VAL A 152 2.64 -9.37 -1.68
CA VAL A 152 4.11 -9.23 -1.54
C VAL A 152 4.55 -8.24 -2.59
N ILE A 153 5.18 -7.12 -2.19
CA ILE A 153 5.45 -6.01 -3.11
C ILE A 153 6.91 -5.53 -3.06
N GLY A 154 7.27 -4.67 -4.00
CA GLY A 154 8.52 -3.93 -4.01
C GLY A 154 9.76 -4.82 -4.05
N LYS A 155 10.76 -4.45 -3.24
CA LYS A 155 12.04 -5.16 -3.19
C LYS A 155 11.95 -6.50 -2.47
N ILE A 156 11.01 -6.65 -1.55
CA ILE A 156 10.73 -7.93 -0.90
C ILE A 156 10.16 -8.92 -1.92
N ALA A 157 9.21 -8.50 -2.77
CA ALA A 157 8.70 -9.33 -3.88
C ALA A 157 9.81 -9.84 -4.80
N GLN A 158 10.68 -8.95 -5.26
CA GLN A 158 11.82 -9.32 -6.12
C GLN A 158 12.74 -10.33 -5.43
N THR A 159 13.03 -10.11 -4.15
CA THR A 159 13.87 -11.01 -3.34
C THR A 159 13.23 -12.37 -3.17
N TYR A 160 11.93 -12.40 -2.85
CA TYR A 160 11.16 -13.62 -2.69
C TYR A 160 11.12 -14.46 -3.98
N LEU A 161 10.88 -13.84 -5.14
CA LEU A 161 10.96 -14.53 -6.44
C LEU A 161 12.37 -15.07 -6.72
N ASN A 162 13.41 -14.30 -6.42
CA ASN A 162 14.80 -14.73 -6.62
C ASN A 162 15.18 -15.94 -5.74
N GLU A 163 14.58 -16.08 -4.56
CA GLU A 163 14.73 -17.24 -3.68
C GLU A 163 13.92 -18.47 -4.13
N GLY A 164 13.04 -18.32 -5.12
CA GLY A 164 12.17 -19.38 -5.65
C GLY A 164 10.71 -19.29 -5.23
N GLY A 165 10.27 -18.19 -4.60
CA GLY A 165 8.87 -17.98 -4.24
C GLY A 165 8.33 -19.07 -3.31
N LEU A 166 7.22 -19.72 -3.68
CA LEU A 166 6.63 -20.81 -2.90
C LEU A 166 7.54 -22.03 -2.78
N ASP A 167 8.41 -22.27 -3.76
CA ASP A 167 9.35 -23.40 -3.73
C ASP A 167 10.57 -23.12 -2.86
N SER A 168 10.71 -21.88 -2.37
CA SER A 168 11.77 -21.50 -1.44
C SER A 168 11.52 -22.07 -0.05
N GLY A 169 12.57 -22.12 0.77
CA GLY A 169 12.43 -22.47 2.20
C GLY A 169 11.62 -21.46 3.03
N LEU A 170 11.20 -20.33 2.46
CA LEU A 170 10.37 -19.33 3.15
C LEU A 170 8.88 -19.67 3.12
N GLY A 171 8.39 -20.34 2.07
CA GLY A 171 6.98 -20.70 1.93
C GLY A 171 6.04 -19.49 1.79
N LEU A 172 4.81 -19.60 2.29
CA LEU A 172 3.77 -18.58 2.16
C LEU A 172 4.03 -17.36 3.06
N PRO A 173 3.76 -16.13 2.58
CA PRO A 173 3.73 -14.95 3.43
C PRO A 173 2.55 -15.01 4.42
N LEU A 174 2.78 -14.57 5.66
CA LEU A 174 1.80 -14.62 6.74
C LEU A 174 0.99 -13.33 6.86
N SER A 175 1.58 -12.20 6.49
CA SER A 175 0.98 -10.87 6.59
C SER A 175 1.55 -9.92 5.51
N PRO A 176 0.86 -8.82 5.18
CA PRO A 176 1.40 -7.80 4.28
C PRO A 176 2.70 -7.19 4.83
N GLU A 177 3.51 -6.65 3.93
CA GLU A 177 4.73 -5.90 4.25
C GLU A 177 4.47 -4.80 5.28
N GLN A 178 5.34 -4.71 6.29
CA GLN A 178 5.31 -3.72 7.35
C GLN A 178 6.49 -2.77 7.22
N VAL A 179 6.21 -1.47 7.41
CA VAL A 179 7.25 -0.44 7.48
C VAL A 179 7.94 -0.53 8.84
N LEU A 180 9.26 -0.59 8.84
CA LEU A 180 10.06 -0.56 10.07
C LEU A 180 10.22 0.86 10.59
N ASP A 181 10.44 0.98 11.90
CA ASP A 181 10.51 2.25 12.61
C ASP A 181 11.46 3.25 11.93
N GLN A 182 11.03 4.51 11.93
CA GLN A 182 11.74 5.64 11.33
C GLN A 182 12.00 5.52 9.81
N GLY A 183 11.29 4.64 9.10
CA GLY A 183 11.45 4.47 7.65
C GLY A 183 12.80 3.86 7.27
N THR A 184 13.39 3.09 8.18
CA THR A 184 14.69 2.43 8.00
C THR A 184 14.61 1.19 7.11
N GLY A 185 13.40 0.75 6.74
CA GLY A 185 13.20 -0.36 5.84
C GLY A 185 11.79 -0.92 5.90
N TRP A 186 11.68 -2.13 5.36
CA TRP A 186 10.45 -2.91 5.33
C TRP A 186 10.74 -4.35 5.73
N ILE A 187 9.77 -5.02 6.32
CA ILE A 187 9.85 -6.43 6.66
C ILE A 187 8.55 -7.14 6.28
N GLN A 188 8.68 -8.39 5.86
CA GLN A 188 7.54 -9.28 5.69
C GLN A 188 7.85 -10.65 6.26
N GLU A 189 6.88 -11.20 6.99
CA GLU A 189 6.95 -12.51 7.62
C GLU A 189 6.40 -13.60 6.69
N PHE A 190 7.08 -14.72 6.65
CA PHE A 190 6.75 -15.92 5.89
C PHE A 190 6.74 -17.15 6.82
N ALA A 191 6.08 -18.22 6.41
CA ALA A 191 5.94 -19.42 7.23
C ALA A 191 7.29 -20.04 7.65
N GLY A 192 8.29 -19.95 6.79
CA GLY A 192 9.65 -20.49 6.99
C GLY A 192 10.71 -19.43 7.32
N GLY A 193 10.34 -18.18 7.61
CA GLY A 193 11.31 -17.12 7.89
C GLY A 193 10.80 -15.71 7.60
N SER A 194 11.69 -14.75 7.43
CA SER A 194 11.34 -13.36 7.09
C SER A 194 12.27 -12.81 6.02
N ILE A 195 11.76 -11.81 5.29
CA ILE A 195 12.58 -10.98 4.39
C ILE A 195 12.47 -9.55 4.89
N SER A 196 13.61 -8.92 5.14
CA SER A 196 13.72 -7.49 5.40
C SER A 196 14.46 -6.79 4.27
N TRP A 197 14.07 -5.55 3.98
CA TRP A 197 14.77 -4.66 3.07
C TRP A 197 15.20 -3.42 3.87
N LEU A 198 16.43 -3.45 4.37
CA LEU A 198 16.94 -2.52 5.39
C LEU A 198 17.99 -1.58 4.82
N GLN A 199 18.02 -0.36 5.34
CA GLN A 199 19.11 0.58 5.12
C GLN A 199 20.28 0.27 6.05
N ASP A 200 21.47 0.10 5.49
CA ASP A 200 22.69 -0.09 6.26
C ASP A 200 23.25 1.25 6.82
N ALA A 201 24.36 1.16 7.56
CA ALA A 201 25.01 2.34 8.14
C ALA A 201 25.60 3.31 7.09
N ALA A 202 25.80 2.87 5.85
CA ALA A 202 26.24 3.70 4.74
C ALA A 202 25.06 4.35 3.99
N GLY A 203 23.82 3.99 4.34
CA GLY A 203 22.61 4.48 3.71
C GLY A 203 22.16 3.65 2.50
N GLU A 204 22.78 2.50 2.25
CA GLU A 204 22.45 1.59 1.15
C GLU A 204 21.38 0.59 1.59
N PHE A 205 20.37 0.37 0.76
CA PHE A 205 19.34 -0.61 1.05
C PHE A 205 19.68 -1.98 0.47
N GLY A 206 19.49 -3.04 1.26
CA GLY A 206 19.74 -4.41 0.84
C GLY A 206 18.78 -5.42 1.48
N PRO A 207 18.74 -6.66 0.93
CA PRO A 207 17.90 -7.72 1.46
C PRO A 207 18.60 -8.41 2.63
N GLU A 208 17.83 -8.71 3.67
CA GLU A 208 18.21 -9.61 4.76
C GLU A 208 17.16 -10.71 4.85
N ILE A 209 17.59 -11.97 4.76
CA ILE A 209 16.71 -13.13 4.78
C ILE A 209 17.04 -13.94 6.03
N GLU A 210 16.07 -14.10 6.92
CA GLU A 210 16.16 -14.98 8.08
C GLU A 210 15.33 -16.23 7.79
N LYS A 211 15.90 -17.43 7.95
CA LYS A 211 15.20 -18.72 7.73
C LYS A 211 15.11 -19.48 9.05
N ASN A 212 13.94 -20.08 9.30
CA ASN A 212 13.64 -20.87 10.49
C ASN A 212 14.14 -22.32 10.42
#